data_AF-A0A5C7RAL5-F1
#
_entry.id   AF-A0A5C7RAL5-F1
#
_cell.length_a   1.000
_cell.length_b   1.000
_cell.length_c   1.000
_cell.angle_alpha   90.00
_cell.angle_beta   90.00
_cell.angle_gamma   90.00
#
_symmetry.space_group_name_H-M   'P 1'
#
loop_
_entity.id
_entity.type
_entity.pdbx_description
1 polymer ?
#
loop_
_entity_poly.entity_id
_entity_poly.type
_entity_poly.pdbx_seq_one_letter_code
_entity_poly.pdbx_strand_id
1 'polypeptide(L)'
;MKVFLPVLTAVLFTLVGCMSEVTQAEYTEGKQYSIIDPPVALKAPTGQHEVTEIFWYGCPHCFHLEPTIKEYLKTKPANVFFNRVPGTLGETWDYHAKLYYIGYILDRDGAKGLHDKIFNAVHVQRRPLPRFERGNTAKNDDNLRRFFESFGYTTDDINKAMSSMELSTLLSYARDINTKSGIDSVPSIIVNGKYLTGPSKMTGTDKLNDVINYLTTLPR
;
A
#
# COMPACT_ATOMS: atom_id res chain seq x y z
N MET A 1 54.70 -3.85 -74.56
CA MET A 1 54.20 -2.94 -73.51
C MET A 1 52.86 -3.47 -72.99
N LYS A 2 52.86 -4.19 -71.87
CA LYS A 2 51.65 -4.58 -71.13
C LYS A 2 51.90 -4.16 -69.68
N VAL A 3 51.25 -3.08 -69.27
CA VAL A 3 51.42 -2.50 -67.94
C VAL A 3 50.37 -3.15 -67.03
N PHE A 4 50.84 -3.89 -66.02
CA PHE A 4 50.03 -4.41 -64.93
C PHE A 4 49.68 -3.26 -63.97
N LEU A 5 48.41 -3.14 -63.61
CA LEU A 5 47.93 -2.23 -62.57
C LEU A 5 47.29 -3.06 -61.45
N PRO A 6 47.76 -3.01 -60.19
CA PRO A 6 47.12 -3.71 -59.09
C PRO A 6 46.03 -2.83 -58.48
N VAL A 7 44.81 -3.35 -58.43
CA VAL A 7 43.70 -2.74 -57.68
C VAL A 7 43.87 -3.12 -56.22
N LEU A 8 44.25 -2.14 -55.40
CA LEU A 8 44.36 -2.25 -53.95
C LEU A 8 43.01 -1.89 -53.33
N THR A 9 42.17 -2.89 -53.03
CA THR A 9 40.89 -2.69 -52.36
C THR A 9 41.10 -2.61 -50.86
N ALA A 10 40.99 -1.40 -50.30
CA ALA A 10 41.05 -1.14 -48.87
C ALA A 10 39.77 -1.68 -48.18
N VAL A 11 39.94 -2.63 -47.25
CA VAL A 11 38.87 -3.15 -46.40
C VAL A 11 38.64 -2.15 -45.25
N LEU A 12 37.52 -1.43 -45.31
CA LEU A 12 37.08 -0.49 -44.28
C LEU A 12 36.36 -1.29 -43.17
N PHE A 13 37.06 -1.56 -42.07
CA PHE A 13 36.51 -2.27 -40.91
C PHE A 13 35.69 -1.29 -40.06
N THR A 14 34.37 -1.30 -40.23
CA THR A 14 33.45 -0.50 -39.39
C THR A 14 33.36 -1.11 -38.00
N LEU A 15 34.01 -0.48 -37.01
CA LEU A 15 33.77 -0.75 -35.59
C LEU A 15 32.33 -0.34 -35.24
N VAL A 16 31.44 -1.33 -35.16
CA VAL A 16 30.13 -1.17 -34.51
C VAL A 16 30.38 -1.21 -33.01
N GLY A 17 30.52 -0.03 -32.40
CA GLY A 17 30.57 0.09 -30.95
C GLY A 17 29.22 -0.26 -30.35
N CYS A 18 29.17 -1.28 -29.48
CA CYS A 18 28.06 -1.50 -28.58
C CYS A 18 27.91 -0.26 -27.69
N MET A 19 26.98 0.63 -28.02
CA MET A 19 26.50 1.61 -27.06
C MET A 19 25.65 0.85 -26.06
N SER A 20 26.19 0.60 -24.88
CA SER A 20 25.38 0.18 -23.74
C SER A 20 24.40 1.31 -23.44
N GLU A 21 23.11 1.09 -23.71
CA GLU A 21 22.06 1.96 -23.23
C GLU A 21 22.13 1.96 -21.70
N VAL A 22 22.69 3.02 -21.13
CA VAL A 22 22.55 3.29 -19.71
C VAL A 22 21.09 3.67 -19.52
N THR A 23 20.25 2.67 -19.25
CA THR A 23 18.87 2.91 -18.82
C THR A 23 18.95 3.66 -17.49
N GLN A 24 18.77 4.97 -17.55
CA GLN A 24 18.64 5.81 -16.37
C GLN A 24 17.46 5.27 -15.56
N ALA A 25 17.68 5.01 -14.26
CA ALA A 25 16.63 4.56 -13.37
C ALA A 25 15.46 5.55 -13.43
N GLU A 26 14.26 5.06 -13.78
CA GLU A 26 13.05 5.87 -13.99
C GLU A 26 12.69 6.66 -12.73
N TYR A 27 12.93 6.06 -11.56
CA TYR A 27 12.73 6.67 -10.26
C TYR A 27 13.94 6.42 -9.36
N THR A 28 14.26 7.42 -8.52
CA THR A 28 15.47 7.39 -7.68
C THR A 28 15.13 7.35 -6.19
N GLU A 29 15.90 6.56 -5.44
CA GLU A 29 15.88 6.57 -3.97
C GLU A 29 16.13 7.99 -3.42
N GLY A 30 15.48 8.32 -2.30
CA GLY A 30 15.53 9.64 -1.67
C GLY A 30 14.60 10.68 -2.31
N LYS A 31 14.06 10.39 -3.51
CA LYS A 31 13.02 11.20 -4.17
C LYS A 31 11.68 10.47 -4.12
N GLN A 32 11.40 9.60 -5.09
CA GLN A 32 10.11 8.93 -5.20
C GLN A 32 9.90 7.79 -4.20
N TYR A 33 10.99 7.25 -3.64
CA TYR A 33 10.91 6.20 -2.63
C TYR A 33 12.11 6.24 -1.67
N SER A 34 12.00 5.53 -0.56
CA SER A 34 13.09 5.27 0.38
C SER A 34 13.16 3.78 0.70
N ILE A 35 14.33 3.29 1.12
CA ILE A 35 14.51 1.90 1.53
C ILE A 35 14.15 1.71 3.00
N ILE A 36 13.47 0.61 3.29
CA ILE A 36 13.24 0.06 4.62
C ILE A 36 14.26 -1.07 4.81
N ASP A 37 15.15 -0.91 5.79
CA ASP A 37 16.18 -1.89 6.13
C ASP A 37 16.20 -2.10 7.67
N PRO A 38 15.95 -3.33 8.18
CA PRO A 38 15.60 -4.54 7.42
C PRO A 38 14.19 -4.50 6.81
N PRO A 39 13.94 -5.19 5.68
CA PRO A 39 12.60 -5.27 5.10
C PRO A 39 11.55 -5.82 6.08
N VAL A 40 10.34 -5.29 6.01
CA VAL A 40 9.20 -5.80 6.79
C VAL A 40 8.66 -7.10 6.21
N ALA A 41 8.01 -7.90 7.07
CA ALA A 41 7.47 -9.19 6.69
C ALA A 41 6.35 -9.08 5.65
N LEU A 42 6.36 -10.00 4.68
CA LEU A 42 5.33 -10.09 3.64
C LEU A 42 4.21 -11.05 4.06
N LYS A 43 3.00 -10.78 3.56
CA LYS A 43 1.83 -11.66 3.55
C LYS A 43 1.55 -12.27 2.18
N ALA A 44 2.14 -11.73 1.12
CA ALA A 44 1.97 -12.21 -0.24
C ALA A 44 2.39 -13.69 -0.37
N PRO A 45 1.63 -14.49 -1.16
CA PRO A 45 2.05 -15.85 -1.50
C PRO A 45 3.43 -15.87 -2.18
N THR A 46 4.15 -16.98 -2.04
CA THR A 46 5.44 -17.19 -2.71
C THR A 46 5.33 -16.88 -4.21
N GLY A 47 6.27 -16.08 -4.71
CA GLY A 47 6.30 -15.63 -6.10
C GLY A 47 5.57 -14.31 -6.37
N GLN A 48 4.65 -13.86 -5.51
CA GLN A 48 3.96 -12.58 -5.69
C GLN A 48 4.72 -11.40 -5.09
N HIS A 49 4.57 -10.22 -5.68
CA HIS A 49 5.07 -8.96 -5.14
C HIS A 49 4.00 -8.34 -4.24
N GLU A 50 4.38 -7.88 -3.05
CA GLU A 50 3.44 -7.26 -2.13
C GLU A 50 3.41 -5.75 -2.34
N VAL A 51 2.21 -5.17 -2.44
CA VAL A 51 1.98 -3.73 -2.35
C VAL A 51 1.04 -3.51 -1.16
N THR A 52 1.55 -2.90 -0.11
CA THR A 52 0.83 -2.66 1.14
C THR A 52 0.53 -1.18 1.29
N GLU A 53 -0.74 -0.82 1.30
CA GLU A 53 -1.21 0.52 1.66
C GLU A 53 -1.37 0.62 3.18
N ILE A 54 -0.68 1.60 3.78
CA ILE A 54 -0.95 2.06 5.14
C ILE A 54 -1.86 3.28 5.10
N PHE A 55 -3.03 3.18 5.73
CA PHE A 55 -4.04 4.23 5.69
C PHE A 55 -4.73 4.44 7.04
N TRP A 56 -5.51 5.52 7.15
CA TRP A 56 -6.40 5.75 8.28
C TRP A 56 -7.73 6.33 7.80
N TYR A 57 -8.85 5.77 8.26
CA TYR A 57 -10.21 6.27 7.93
C TYR A 57 -10.47 7.72 8.34
N GLY A 58 -9.66 8.30 9.24
CA GLY A 58 -9.75 9.71 9.60
C GLY A 58 -8.93 10.65 8.71
N CYS A 59 -8.10 10.12 7.82
CA CYS A 59 -7.18 10.91 6.99
C CYS A 59 -7.84 11.34 5.66
N PRO A 60 -8.02 12.65 5.42
CA PRO A 60 -8.59 13.14 4.16
C PRO A 60 -7.76 12.75 2.92
N HIS A 61 -6.44 12.69 3.05
CA HIS A 61 -5.56 12.28 1.94
C HIS A 61 -5.71 10.79 1.62
N CYS A 62 -5.98 9.92 2.60
CA CYS A 62 -6.31 8.52 2.33
C CYS A 62 -7.62 8.42 1.56
N PHE A 63 -8.65 9.16 1.98
CA PHE A 63 -9.93 9.20 1.26
C PHE A 63 -9.80 9.68 -0.19
N HIS A 64 -9.01 10.73 -0.43
CA HIS A 64 -8.76 11.22 -1.78
C HIS A 64 -7.89 10.28 -2.62
N LEU A 65 -7.14 9.36 -2.00
CA LEU A 65 -6.32 8.37 -2.70
C LEU A 65 -7.14 7.17 -3.18
N GLU A 66 -8.30 6.90 -2.57
CA GLU A 66 -9.14 5.74 -2.88
C GLU A 66 -9.48 5.57 -4.38
N PRO A 67 -9.81 6.62 -5.16
CA PRO A 67 -10.02 6.48 -6.60
C PRO A 67 -8.77 5.94 -7.34
N THR A 68 -7.57 6.41 -6.97
CA THR A 68 -6.30 5.96 -7.53
C THR A 68 -6.02 4.51 -7.18
N ILE A 69 -6.25 4.10 -5.93
CA ILE A 69 -6.09 2.70 -5.49
C ILE A 69 -7.10 1.78 -6.18
N LYS A 70 -8.35 2.20 -6.33
CA LYS A 70 -9.37 1.43 -7.05
C LYS A 70 -8.99 1.23 -8.51
N GLU A 71 -8.41 2.24 -9.14
CA GLU A 71 -7.90 2.09 -10.50
C GLU A 71 -6.69 1.16 -10.56
N TYR A 72 -5.77 1.30 -9.60
CA TYR A 72 -4.63 0.38 -9.48
C TYR A 72 -5.08 -1.07 -9.30
N LEU A 73 -6.06 -1.34 -8.44
CA LEU A 73 -6.57 -2.69 -8.21
C LEU A 73 -7.16 -3.36 -9.46
N LYS A 74 -7.69 -2.57 -10.40
CA LYS A 74 -8.20 -3.07 -11.69
C LYS A 74 -7.09 -3.33 -12.71
N THR A 75 -5.99 -2.59 -12.62
CA THR A 75 -4.94 -2.53 -13.66
C THR A 75 -3.61 -3.14 -13.24
N LYS A 76 -3.44 -3.44 -11.95
CA LYS A 76 -2.20 -3.97 -11.39
C LYS A 76 -1.78 -5.27 -12.09
N PRO A 77 -0.47 -5.54 -12.18
CA PRO A 77 0.03 -6.83 -12.67
C PRO A 77 -0.57 -8.02 -11.90
N ALA A 78 -0.75 -9.15 -12.58
CA ALA A 78 -1.35 -10.35 -12.00
C ALA A 78 -0.53 -10.95 -10.85
N ASN A 79 0.79 -10.75 -10.85
CA ASN A 79 1.71 -11.19 -9.81
C ASN A 79 1.81 -10.22 -8.61
N VAL A 80 0.97 -9.18 -8.54
CA VAL A 80 0.90 -8.27 -7.40
C VAL A 80 -0.19 -8.70 -6.42
N PHE A 81 0.20 -8.95 -5.18
CA PHE A 81 -0.68 -9.06 -4.02
C PHE A 81 -0.84 -7.67 -3.41
N PHE A 82 -2.08 -7.16 -3.37
CA PHE A 82 -2.38 -5.88 -2.73
C PHE A 82 -2.94 -6.12 -1.32
N ASN A 83 -2.41 -5.39 -0.35
CA ASN A 83 -2.77 -5.50 1.05
C ASN A 83 -3.07 -4.12 1.62
N ARG A 84 -4.00 -4.05 2.58
CA ARG A 84 -4.33 -2.82 3.31
C ARG A 84 -4.12 -3.04 4.79
N VAL A 85 -3.33 -2.17 5.38
CA VAL A 85 -2.98 -2.20 6.79
C VAL A 85 -3.35 -0.83 7.41
N PRO A 86 -4.02 -0.79 8.55
CA PRO A 86 -4.33 0.47 9.20
C PRO A 86 -3.07 1.06 9.84
N GLY A 87 -2.97 2.38 9.85
CA GLY A 87 -1.94 3.11 10.60
C GLY A 87 -2.15 2.94 12.11
N THR A 88 -1.05 2.79 12.85
CA THR A 88 -1.03 2.61 14.32
C THR A 88 -0.13 3.65 14.99
N LEU A 89 -0.28 4.92 14.59
CA LEU A 89 0.57 6.05 15.02
C LEU A 89 0.11 6.69 16.36
N GLY A 90 -0.47 5.89 17.26
CA GLY A 90 -0.94 6.33 18.58
C GLY A 90 -2.25 5.66 19.01
N GLU A 91 -2.65 5.83 20.27
CA GLU A 91 -3.76 5.06 20.87
C GLU A 91 -5.09 5.20 20.13
N THR A 92 -5.43 6.42 19.67
CA THR A 92 -6.65 6.65 18.88
C THR A 92 -6.58 5.94 17.53
N TRP A 93 -5.40 5.87 16.92
CA TRP A 93 -5.19 5.19 15.65
C TRP A 93 -5.21 3.68 15.82
N ASP A 94 -4.61 3.14 16.89
CA ASP A 94 -4.74 1.75 17.31
C ASP A 94 -6.20 1.33 17.48
N TYR A 95 -6.99 2.19 18.12
CA TYR A 95 -8.41 1.97 18.28
C TYR A 95 -9.16 1.99 16.92
N HIS A 96 -8.78 2.87 16.00
CA HIS A 96 -9.31 2.86 14.64
C HIS A 96 -8.76 1.72 13.76
N ALA A 97 -7.59 1.17 14.07
CA ALA A 97 -7.08 -0.05 13.46
C ALA A 97 -7.93 -1.26 13.88
N LYS A 98 -8.37 -1.31 15.15
CA LYS A 98 -9.36 -2.28 15.63
C LYS A 98 -10.67 -2.14 14.84
N LEU A 99 -11.14 -0.92 14.62
CA LEU A 99 -12.30 -0.66 13.76
C LEU A 99 -12.09 -1.20 12.34
N TYR A 100 -10.97 -0.89 11.69
CA TYR A 100 -10.71 -1.40 10.34
C TYR A 100 -10.77 -2.92 10.28
N TYR A 101 -10.05 -3.62 11.17
CA TYR A 101 -10.00 -5.08 11.10
C TYR A 101 -11.30 -5.75 11.52
N ILE A 102 -12.10 -5.17 12.42
CA ILE A 102 -13.47 -5.66 12.66
C ILE A 102 -14.27 -5.55 11.37
N GLY A 103 -14.22 -4.40 10.67
CA GLY A 103 -14.89 -4.22 9.40
C GLY A 103 -14.43 -5.21 8.33
N TYR A 104 -13.12 -5.47 8.23
CA TYR A 104 -12.53 -6.47 7.33
C TYR A 104 -13.04 -7.89 7.63
N ILE A 105 -13.15 -8.28 8.90
CA ILE A 105 -13.69 -9.59 9.30
C ILE A 105 -15.18 -9.69 8.96
N LEU A 106 -15.94 -8.63 9.21
CA LEU A 106 -17.38 -8.57 8.97
C LEU A 106 -17.76 -8.51 7.48
N ASP A 107 -16.91 -7.96 6.62
CA ASP A 107 -17.12 -7.80 5.17
C ASP A 107 -16.00 -8.48 4.36
N ARG A 108 -15.61 -9.69 4.75
CA ARG A 108 -14.44 -10.37 4.17
C ARG A 108 -14.53 -10.58 2.66
N ASP A 109 -15.73 -10.85 2.16
CA ASP A 109 -16.00 -11.01 0.72
C ASP A 109 -16.15 -9.66 -0.01
N GLY A 110 -16.18 -8.55 0.73
CA GLY A 110 -16.39 -7.21 0.23
C GLY A 110 -17.81 -6.96 -0.32
N ALA A 111 -18.76 -7.88 -0.10
CA ALA A 111 -20.07 -7.82 -0.73
C ALA A 111 -20.87 -6.58 -0.30
N LYS A 112 -20.63 -6.06 0.92
CA LYS A 112 -21.27 -4.83 1.39
C LYS A 112 -20.47 -3.57 1.03
N GLY A 113 -19.25 -3.67 0.51
CA GLY A 113 -18.40 -2.52 0.21
C GLY A 113 -18.15 -1.66 1.45
N LEU A 114 -17.97 -2.28 2.62
CA LEU A 114 -17.95 -1.61 3.91
C LEU A 114 -16.82 -0.59 4.02
N HIS A 115 -15.66 -0.87 3.43
CA HIS A 115 -14.53 0.06 3.39
C HIS A 115 -14.92 1.42 2.79
N ASP A 116 -15.55 1.38 1.61
CA ASP A 116 -16.05 2.58 0.91
C ASP A 116 -17.14 3.29 1.70
N LYS A 117 -18.04 2.52 2.32
CA LYS A 117 -19.12 3.07 3.13
C LYS A 117 -18.59 3.78 4.37
N ILE A 118 -17.55 3.26 5.02
CA ILE A 118 -16.92 3.90 6.18
C ILE A 118 -16.23 5.20 5.74
N PHE A 119 -15.43 5.16 4.67
CA PHE A 119 -14.79 6.37 4.16
C PHE A 119 -15.81 7.47 3.79
N ASN A 120 -16.89 7.10 3.09
CA ASN A 120 -17.98 8.04 2.76
C ASN A 120 -18.69 8.56 4.01
N ALA A 121 -18.95 7.70 5.00
CA ALA A 121 -19.55 8.12 6.27
C ALA A 121 -18.68 9.19 6.95
N VAL A 122 -17.37 9.00 6.99
CA VAL A 122 -16.45 9.94 7.67
C VAL A 122 -16.24 11.22 6.87
N HIS A 123 -15.90 11.13 5.59
CA HIS A 123 -15.44 12.29 4.81
C HIS A 123 -16.55 13.03 4.06
N VAL A 124 -17.61 12.33 3.65
CA VAL A 124 -18.74 12.94 2.94
C VAL A 124 -19.85 13.29 3.91
N GLN A 125 -20.29 12.31 4.71
CA GLN A 125 -21.40 12.51 5.66
C GLN A 125 -20.97 13.16 6.98
N ARG A 126 -19.66 13.41 7.16
CA ARG A 126 -19.09 14.03 8.37
C ARG A 126 -19.45 13.29 9.66
N ARG A 127 -19.71 11.98 9.57
CA ARG A 127 -19.95 11.14 10.75
C ARG A 127 -18.63 10.97 11.49
N PRO A 128 -18.58 11.24 12.80
CA PRO A 128 -17.36 11.02 13.56
C PRO A 128 -17.03 9.54 13.59
N LEU A 129 -15.74 9.22 13.51
CA LEU A 129 -15.28 7.89 13.91
C LEU A 129 -15.63 7.62 15.38
N PRO A 130 -15.77 6.36 15.79
CA PRO A 130 -15.96 5.99 17.18
C PRO A 130 -14.94 6.69 18.09
N ARG A 131 -15.41 7.26 19.20
CA ARG A 131 -14.52 7.94 20.15
C ARG A 131 -13.72 6.92 20.93
N PHE A 132 -12.41 7.15 21.01
CA PHE A 132 -11.53 6.47 21.96
C PHE A 132 -11.50 7.21 23.30
N GLU A 133 -11.66 6.47 24.39
CA GLU A 133 -11.51 6.95 25.76
C GLU A 133 -10.46 6.08 26.49
N ARG A 134 -9.35 6.71 26.91
CA ARG A 134 -8.26 6.02 27.59
C ARG A 134 -8.77 5.42 28.91
N GLY A 135 -8.48 4.13 29.12
CA GLY A 135 -8.86 3.40 30.33
C GLY A 135 -10.32 2.92 30.39
N ASN A 136 -11.15 3.21 29.38
CA ASN A 136 -12.57 2.81 29.37
C ASN A 136 -12.89 1.80 28.25
N THR A 137 -12.38 0.58 28.42
CA THR A 137 -12.54 -0.50 27.42
C THR A 137 -14.01 -0.81 27.13
N ALA A 138 -14.88 -0.84 28.14
CA ALA A 138 -16.29 -1.13 27.95
C ALA A 138 -16.98 -0.10 27.03
N LYS A 139 -16.73 1.20 27.26
CA LYS A 139 -17.29 2.27 26.44
C LYS A 139 -16.72 2.28 25.01
N ASN A 140 -15.43 1.97 24.87
CA ASN A 140 -14.79 1.84 23.57
C ASN A 140 -15.42 0.68 22.77
N ASP A 141 -15.63 -0.47 23.40
CA ASP A 141 -16.25 -1.62 22.75
C ASP A 141 -17.71 -1.35 22.36
N ASP A 142 -18.46 -0.64 23.21
CA ASP A 142 -19.82 -0.19 22.88
C ASP A 142 -19.87 0.81 21.72
N ASN A 143 -18.87 1.70 21.63
CA ASN A 143 -18.75 2.64 20.52
C ASN A 143 -18.50 1.90 19.18
N LEU A 144 -17.66 0.85 19.19
CA LEU A 144 -17.44 0.00 18.02
C LEU A 144 -18.71 -0.77 17.64
N ARG A 145 -19.41 -1.37 18.61
CA ARG A 145 -20.69 -2.08 18.39
C ARG A 145 -21.71 -1.19 17.67
N ARG A 146 -22.04 -0.05 18.27
CA ARG A 146 -23.00 0.91 17.68
C ARG A 146 -22.60 1.37 16.27
N PHE A 147 -21.30 1.51 16.03
CA PHE A 147 -20.79 1.89 14.73
C PHE A 147 -21.12 0.83 13.66
N PHE A 148 -20.83 -0.45 13.91
CA PHE A 148 -21.11 -1.52 12.94
C PHE A 148 -22.60 -1.89 12.86
N GLU A 149 -23.36 -1.75 13.95
CA GLU A 149 -24.83 -1.89 13.92
C GLU A 149 -25.45 -0.87 12.95
N SER A 150 -24.91 0.35 12.88
CA SER A 150 -25.37 1.36 11.90
C SER A 150 -25.07 1.01 10.44
N PHE A 151 -24.23 0.01 10.18
CA PHE A 151 -23.99 -0.58 8.85
C PHE A 151 -24.75 -1.90 8.64
N GLY A 152 -25.63 -2.27 9.58
CA GLY A 152 -26.50 -3.45 9.48
C GLY A 152 -25.80 -4.77 9.82
N TYR A 153 -24.81 -4.74 10.71
CA TYR A 153 -24.26 -5.96 11.32
C TYR A 153 -24.93 -6.24 12.66
N THR A 154 -25.11 -7.52 12.98
CA THR A 154 -25.72 -7.92 14.26
C THR A 154 -24.72 -7.77 15.40
N THR A 155 -25.20 -7.53 16.61
CA THR A 155 -24.36 -7.49 17.81
C THR A 155 -23.54 -8.77 17.99
N ASP A 156 -24.13 -9.93 17.64
CA ASP A 156 -23.46 -11.23 17.71
C ASP A 156 -22.28 -11.34 16.75
N ASP A 157 -22.45 -10.93 15.49
CA ASP A 157 -21.36 -10.94 14.49
C ASP A 157 -20.23 -10.01 14.92
N ILE A 158 -20.58 -8.82 15.43
CA ILE A 158 -19.61 -7.84 15.89
C ILE A 158 -18.84 -8.37 17.09
N ASN A 159 -19.52 -8.95 18.08
CA ASN A 159 -18.88 -9.52 19.26
C ASN A 159 -17.93 -10.67 18.88
N LYS A 160 -18.34 -11.56 17.96
CA LYS A 160 -17.48 -12.64 17.45
C LYS A 160 -16.22 -12.09 16.78
N ALA A 161 -16.34 -11.05 15.95
CA ALA A 161 -15.19 -10.40 15.32
C ALA A 161 -14.28 -9.75 16.38
N MET A 162 -14.85 -9.04 17.35
CA MET A 162 -14.14 -8.34 18.43
C MET A 162 -13.37 -9.27 19.36
N SER A 163 -13.87 -10.49 19.60
CA SER A 163 -13.23 -11.49 20.46
C SER A 163 -12.35 -12.48 19.69
N SER A 164 -12.20 -12.33 18.37
CA SER A 164 -11.51 -13.33 17.54
C SER A 164 -9.99 -13.29 17.74
N MET A 165 -9.37 -14.48 17.66
CA MET A 165 -7.91 -14.61 17.58
C MET A 165 -7.36 -13.93 16.31
N GLU A 166 -8.15 -13.95 15.24
CA GLU A 166 -7.79 -13.30 13.99
C GLU A 166 -7.62 -11.80 14.15
N LEU A 167 -8.56 -11.11 14.81
CA LEU A 167 -8.43 -9.68 15.10
C LEU A 167 -7.15 -9.38 15.88
N SER A 168 -6.85 -10.19 16.89
CA SER A 168 -5.62 -10.03 17.68
C SER A 168 -4.35 -10.21 16.82
N THR A 169 -4.36 -11.17 15.89
CA THR A 169 -3.25 -11.42 14.97
C THR A 169 -3.06 -10.29 13.96
N LEU A 170 -4.16 -9.79 13.39
CA LEU A 170 -4.15 -8.68 12.44
C LEU A 170 -3.67 -7.37 13.08
N LEU A 171 -4.09 -7.09 14.32
CA LEU A 171 -3.64 -5.93 15.08
C LEU A 171 -2.14 -5.99 15.40
N SER A 172 -1.65 -7.16 15.83
CA SER A 172 -0.21 -7.36 16.06
C SER A 172 0.60 -7.18 14.78
N TYR A 173 0.10 -7.71 13.65
CA TYR A 173 0.72 -7.51 12.34
C TYR A 173 0.75 -6.03 11.93
N ALA A 174 -0.35 -5.29 12.08
CA ALA A 174 -0.37 -3.86 11.75
C ALA A 174 0.65 -3.07 12.57
N ARG A 175 0.73 -3.30 13.89
CA ARG A 175 1.72 -2.64 14.75
C ARG A 175 3.14 -2.96 14.31
N ASP A 176 3.43 -4.23 14.03
CA ASP A 176 4.75 -4.67 13.58
C ASP A 176 5.18 -3.96 12.29
N ILE A 177 4.30 -3.94 11.27
CA ILE A 177 4.57 -3.25 10.01
C ILE A 177 4.78 -1.75 10.22
N ASN A 178 3.89 -1.08 10.97
CA ASN A 178 3.99 0.36 11.22
C ASN A 178 5.31 0.71 11.93
N THR A 179 5.67 -0.04 12.98
CA THR A 179 6.90 0.20 13.74
C THR A 179 8.16 -0.10 12.93
N LYS A 180 8.23 -1.27 12.28
CA LYS A 180 9.45 -1.69 11.57
C LYS A 180 9.68 -0.95 10.25
N SER A 181 8.63 -0.51 9.58
CA SER A 181 8.77 0.30 8.37
C SER A 181 9.19 1.74 8.62
N GLY A 182 9.11 2.21 9.87
CA GLY A 182 9.47 3.58 10.24
C GLY A 182 8.54 4.64 9.65
N ILE A 183 7.32 4.27 9.23
CA ILE A 183 6.35 5.24 8.73
C ILE A 183 5.92 6.22 9.82
N ASP A 184 5.75 7.48 9.44
CA ASP A 184 5.31 8.57 10.32
C ASP A 184 4.02 9.24 9.83
N SER A 185 3.50 8.80 8.67
CA SER A 185 2.40 9.45 7.97
C SER A 185 1.65 8.47 7.08
N VAL A 186 0.41 8.86 6.72
CA VAL A 186 -0.47 8.13 5.80
C VAL A 186 -1.11 9.12 4.81
N PRO A 187 -1.45 8.69 3.57
CA PRO A 187 -1.25 7.35 3.05
C PRO A 187 0.22 7.08 2.70
N SER A 188 0.69 5.89 3.06
CA SER A 188 2.02 5.37 2.74
C SER A 188 1.90 4.04 2.02
N ILE A 189 2.77 3.77 1.05
CA ILE A 189 2.78 2.52 0.30
C ILE A 189 4.11 1.82 0.51
N ILE A 190 4.06 0.55 0.91
CA ILE A 190 5.23 -0.31 1.08
C ILE A 190 5.21 -1.37 -0.03
N VAL A 191 6.26 -1.41 -0.83
CA VAL A 191 6.42 -2.40 -1.91
C VAL A 191 7.47 -3.43 -1.52
N ASN A 192 7.12 -4.71 -1.60
CA ASN A 192 7.95 -5.87 -1.24
C ASN A 192 8.60 -5.76 0.15
N GLY A 193 7.93 -5.09 1.08
CA GLY A 193 8.41 -4.88 2.44
C GLY A 193 9.64 -3.97 2.56
N LYS A 194 10.16 -3.47 1.45
CA LYS A 194 11.49 -2.85 1.35
C LYS A 194 11.47 -1.43 0.81
N TYR A 195 10.48 -1.07 0.00
CA TYR A 195 10.43 0.24 -0.64
C TYR A 195 9.24 1.03 -0.11
N LEU A 196 9.51 2.12 0.60
CA LEU A 196 8.51 3.05 1.09
C LEU A 196 8.30 4.17 0.08
N THR A 197 7.08 4.30 -0.43
CA THR A 197 6.63 5.39 -1.31
C THR A 197 5.28 5.94 -0.84
N GLY A 198 4.69 6.86 -1.59
CA GLY A 198 3.37 7.42 -1.32
C GLY A 198 3.15 8.74 -2.05
N PRO A 199 1.91 9.29 -2.02
CA PRO A 199 1.58 10.53 -2.71
C PRO A 199 2.49 11.71 -2.34
N SER A 200 2.99 11.76 -1.10
CA SER A 200 3.89 12.82 -0.62
C SER A 200 5.26 12.84 -1.30
N LYS A 201 5.65 11.74 -1.97
CA LYS A 201 6.92 11.62 -2.68
C LYS A 201 6.80 11.85 -4.19
N MET A 202 5.60 12.08 -4.70
CA MET A 202 5.38 12.32 -6.12
C MET A 202 5.78 13.75 -6.47
N THR A 203 6.54 13.92 -7.55
CA THR A 203 7.01 15.23 -8.01
C THR A 203 6.63 15.47 -9.47
N GLY A 204 6.33 16.72 -9.83
CA GLY A 204 6.04 17.10 -11.22
C GLY A 204 4.92 16.26 -11.85
N THR A 205 5.29 15.40 -12.80
CA THR A 205 4.36 14.54 -13.56
C THR A 205 4.33 13.09 -13.08
N ASP A 206 5.00 12.78 -11.96
CA ASP A 206 5.06 11.42 -11.40
C ASP A 206 3.65 10.89 -11.12
N LYS A 207 3.39 9.65 -11.54
CA LYS A 207 2.17 8.93 -11.19
C LYS A 207 2.49 7.84 -10.19
N LEU A 208 1.75 7.82 -9.07
CA LEU A 208 1.98 6.85 -8.00
C LEU A 208 1.96 5.41 -8.48
N ASN A 209 1.02 5.05 -9.37
CA ASN A 209 0.89 3.68 -9.86
C ASN A 209 2.11 3.25 -10.69
N ASP A 210 2.72 4.18 -11.44
CA ASP A 210 3.91 3.91 -12.25
C ASP A 210 5.13 3.68 -11.34
N VAL A 211 5.27 4.50 -10.29
CA VAL A 211 6.28 4.30 -9.23
C VAL A 211 6.10 2.95 -8.55
N ILE A 212 4.87 2.61 -8.12
CA ILE A 212 4.59 1.32 -7.49
C ILE A 212 5.00 0.16 -8.40
N ASN A 213 4.60 0.21 -9.68
CA ASN A 213 4.93 -0.82 -10.65
C ASN A 213 6.45 -0.95 -10.84
N TYR A 214 7.17 0.15 -10.99
CA TYR A 214 8.64 0.13 -11.03
C TYR A 214 9.24 -0.51 -9.78
N LEU A 215 8.76 -0.18 -8.58
CA LEU A 215 9.28 -0.77 -7.34
C LEU A 215 9.02 -2.28 -7.25
N THR A 216 7.97 -2.79 -7.92
CA THR A 216 7.76 -4.24 -7.99
C THR A 216 8.82 -4.96 -8.83
N THR A 217 9.48 -4.28 -9.76
CA THR A 217 10.55 -4.89 -10.59
C THR A 217 11.92 -4.89 -9.89
N LEU A 218 12.06 -4.20 -8.76
CA LEU A 218 13.31 -4.11 -8.03
C LEU A 218 13.58 -5.33 -7.12
N PRO A 219 14.84 -5.60 -6.75
CA PRO A 219 15.20 -6.72 -5.88
C PRO A 219 14.58 -6.64 -4.48
N ARG A 220 13.89 -7.70 -4.08
CA ARG A 220 13.25 -7.82 -2.77
C ARG A 220 14.25 -7.86 -1.62
#